data_AF-A0A818R535-F1
#
_entry.id   AF-A0A818R535-F1
#
_cell.length_a   1.000
_cell.length_b   1.000
_cell.length_c   1.000
_cell.angle_alpha   90.00
_cell.angle_beta   90.00
_cell.angle_gamma   90.00
#
_symmetry.space_group_name_H-M   'P 1'
#
loop_
_entity.id
_entity.type
_entity.pdbx_description
1 polymer ?
#
loop_
_entity_poly.entity_id
_entity_poly.type
_entity_poly.pdbx_seq_one_letter_code
_entity_poly.pdbx_strand_id
1 'polypeptide(L)'
;MHGAPMIAMADAVENSEFVLLCMSDTYKQSVYCQSEAHYAFERRCRLIPLIMKSHYKPDGWLGIMVSGKIYVDFMKNEFKLAYNKLKTEIDQYRQQNLNHSMVKSKGKNPQDVSSTISKSVQKPSKSTERPAIVNLPCCIIQWTNNHVQSFFLTNELDNTMLLLCLRLDGCCLLQLYEMCMMNRESMYQSLKAELADVHHTTLPISDYLTFLHQIKRYVPLTPVVTKTNQSPFPPSTVCNLM
;
A
#
# COMPACT_ATOMS: atom_id res chain seq x y z
N MET A 1 3.77 25.17 -18.50
CA MET A 1 3.97 24.23 -17.38
C MET A 1 5.03 23.22 -17.81
N HIS A 2 6.25 23.25 -17.26
CA HIS A 2 7.38 22.41 -17.70
C HIS A 2 7.81 21.36 -16.64
N GLY A 3 6.86 20.88 -15.82
CA GLY A 3 7.09 19.73 -14.94
C GLY A 3 6.57 18.43 -15.56
N ALA A 4 7.15 17.29 -15.18
CA ALA A 4 6.57 15.99 -15.53
C ALA A 4 5.12 15.92 -14.98
N PRO A 5 4.09 15.63 -15.81
CA PRO A 5 2.68 15.70 -15.41
C PRO A 5 2.35 14.95 -14.12
N MET A 6 2.98 13.79 -13.92
CA MET A 6 2.81 12.96 -12.73
C MET A 6 3.28 13.64 -11.44
N ILE A 7 4.34 14.46 -11.49
CA ILE A 7 4.84 15.19 -10.31
C ILE A 7 3.85 16.27 -9.91
N ALA A 8 3.31 17.01 -10.88
CA ALA A 8 2.31 18.05 -10.62
C ALA A 8 1.00 17.46 -10.07
N MET A 9 0.58 16.29 -10.57
CA MET A 9 -0.58 15.56 -10.05
C MET A 9 -0.36 15.08 -8.61
N ALA A 10 0.82 14.50 -8.32
CA ALA A 10 1.15 14.05 -6.97
C ALA A 10 1.16 15.22 -5.98
N ASP A 11 1.81 16.33 -6.33
CA ASP A 11 1.85 17.54 -5.50
C ASP A 11 0.45 18.11 -5.25
N ALA A 12 -0.42 18.10 -6.27
CA ALA A 12 -1.81 18.52 -6.12
C ALA A 12 -2.58 17.64 -5.13
N VAL A 13 -2.37 16.32 -5.16
CA VAL A 13 -3.01 15.39 -4.22
C VAL A 13 -2.48 15.59 -2.79
N GLU A 14 -1.18 15.75 -2.62
CA GLU A 14 -0.56 15.91 -1.29
C GLU A 14 -0.97 17.20 -0.58
N ASN A 15 -1.15 18.28 -1.32
CA ASN A 15 -1.55 19.57 -0.76
C ASN A 15 -3.08 19.77 -0.74
N SER A 16 -3.85 18.79 -1.21
CA SER A 16 -5.31 18.87 -1.21
C SER A 16 -5.92 18.58 0.16
N GLU A 17 -6.91 19.37 0.55
CA GLU A 17 -7.72 19.08 1.75
C GLU A 17 -8.72 17.94 1.47
N PHE A 18 -9.28 17.92 0.26
CA PHE A 18 -10.23 16.94 -0.22
C PHE A 18 -9.90 16.52 -1.64
N VAL A 19 -10.14 15.24 -1.96
CA VAL A 19 -10.04 14.70 -3.32
C VAL A 19 -11.42 14.21 -3.74
N LEU A 20 -11.96 14.81 -4.79
CA LEU A 20 -13.28 14.46 -5.33
C LEU A 20 -13.13 13.33 -6.36
N LEU A 21 -13.76 12.19 -6.12
CA LEU A 21 -13.75 11.07 -7.05
C LEU A 21 -14.99 11.13 -7.94
N CYS A 22 -14.85 11.69 -9.14
CA CYS A 22 -15.92 11.77 -10.13
C CYS A 22 -16.14 10.42 -10.82
N MET A 23 -16.88 9.52 -10.18
CA MET A 23 -16.99 8.13 -10.60
C MET A 23 -17.86 7.96 -11.84
N SER A 24 -17.31 7.21 -12.79
CA SER A 24 -17.92 6.78 -14.05
C SER A 24 -17.20 5.51 -14.56
N ASP A 25 -17.69 4.91 -15.64
CA ASP A 25 -17.02 3.77 -16.26
C ASP A 25 -15.64 4.15 -16.80
N THR A 26 -15.53 5.32 -17.43
CA THR A 26 -14.26 5.83 -17.98
C THR A 26 -13.27 6.18 -16.88
N TYR A 27 -13.76 6.72 -15.75
CA TYR A 27 -12.94 6.94 -14.56
C TYR A 27 -12.35 5.63 -14.04
N LYS A 28 -13.18 4.58 -13.92
CA LYS A 28 -12.75 3.26 -13.42
C LYS A 28 -11.73 2.58 -14.34
N GLN A 29 -11.83 2.80 -15.65
CA GLN A 29 -10.96 2.18 -16.66
C GLN A 29 -9.64 2.95 -16.88
N SER A 30 -9.57 4.22 -16.47
CA SER A 30 -8.38 5.06 -16.62
C SER A 30 -7.32 4.67 -15.58
N VAL A 31 -6.16 4.23 -16.07
CA VAL A 31 -5.00 3.93 -15.22
C VAL A 31 -4.54 5.17 -14.46
N TYR A 32 -4.59 6.35 -15.08
CA TYR A 32 -4.23 7.61 -14.42
C TYR A 32 -5.15 7.92 -13.25
N CYS A 33 -6.47 7.81 -13.45
CA CYS A 33 -7.45 8.06 -12.38
C CYS A 33 -7.34 7.00 -11.27
N GLN A 34 -7.05 5.75 -11.62
CA GLN A 34 -6.79 4.71 -10.63
C GLN A 34 -5.55 5.03 -9.80
N SER A 35 -4.44 5.43 -10.43
CA SER A 35 -3.21 5.81 -9.75
C SER A 35 -3.40 7.03 -8.85
N GLU A 36 -4.06 8.09 -9.32
CA GLU A 36 -4.36 9.29 -8.54
C GLU A 36 -5.24 8.96 -7.32
N ALA A 37 -6.30 8.17 -7.52
CA ALA A 37 -7.19 7.77 -6.44
C ALA A 37 -6.50 6.88 -5.40
N HIS A 38 -5.64 5.97 -5.86
CA HIS A 38 -4.87 5.10 -4.98
C HIS A 38 -3.86 5.91 -4.17
N TYR A 39 -3.13 6.80 -4.82
CA TYR A 39 -2.18 7.68 -4.14
C TYR A 39 -2.88 8.57 -3.11
N ALA A 40 -4.01 9.17 -3.46
CA ALA A 40 -4.83 9.94 -2.52
C ALA A 40 -5.31 9.07 -1.32
N PHE A 41 -5.68 7.81 -1.57
CA PHE A 41 -6.05 6.86 -0.53
C PHE A 41 -4.87 6.53 0.40
N GLU A 42 -3.68 6.25 -0.15
CA GLU A 42 -2.46 5.95 0.60
C GLU A 42 -2.01 7.11 1.46
N ARG A 43 -2.08 8.34 0.92
CA ARG A 43 -1.79 9.59 1.64
C ARG A 43 -2.83 9.94 2.69
N ARG A 44 -3.87 9.11 2.85
CA ARG A 44 -5.02 9.33 3.73
C ARG A 44 -5.72 10.67 3.45
N CYS A 45 -5.68 11.13 2.20
CA CYS A 45 -6.44 12.29 1.76
C CYS A 45 -7.93 12.01 1.94
N ARG A 46 -8.70 13.07 2.18
CA ARG A 46 -10.14 12.93 2.38
C ARG A 46 -10.85 12.75 1.04
N LEU A 47 -11.14 11.51 0.70
CA LEU A 47 -11.86 11.16 -0.54
C LEU A 47 -13.36 11.42 -0.40
N ILE A 48 -13.94 12.15 -1.34
CA ILE A 48 -15.39 12.35 -1.47
C ILE A 48 -15.87 11.72 -2.79
N PRO A 49 -16.55 10.57 -2.73
CA PRO A 49 -17.09 9.91 -3.91
C PRO A 49 -18.29 10.65 -4.51
N LEU A 50 -18.22 10.97 -5.80
CA LEU A 50 -19.28 11.62 -6.57
C LEU A 50 -19.78 10.66 -7.66
N ILE A 51 -21.09 10.47 -7.77
CA ILE A 51 -21.69 9.70 -8.88
C ILE A 51 -22.05 10.69 -9.99
N MET A 52 -21.37 10.55 -11.13
CA MET A 52 -21.51 11.45 -12.29
C MET A 52 -22.24 10.81 -13.47
N LYS A 53 -22.64 9.52 -13.36
CA LYS A 53 -23.38 8.78 -14.39
C LYS A 53 -24.58 8.06 -13.80
N SER A 54 -25.72 8.11 -14.50
CA SER A 54 -26.96 7.50 -14.01
C SER A 54 -26.80 5.99 -13.83
N HIS A 55 -27.37 5.46 -12.76
CA HIS A 55 -27.30 4.04 -12.37
C HIS A 55 -25.89 3.47 -12.19
N TYR A 56 -24.86 4.32 -12.12
CA TYR A 56 -23.50 3.87 -11.87
C TYR A 56 -23.37 3.31 -10.45
N LYS A 57 -22.70 2.16 -10.34
CA LYS A 57 -22.37 1.51 -9.07
C LYS A 57 -20.88 1.19 -9.05
N PRO A 58 -20.12 1.74 -8.10
CA PRO A 58 -18.70 1.42 -7.99
C PRO A 58 -18.53 -0.05 -7.58
N ASP A 59 -17.61 -0.74 -8.25
CA ASP A 59 -17.31 -2.15 -8.06
C ASP A 59 -15.79 -2.40 -8.22
N GLY A 60 -15.35 -3.62 -7.89
CA GLY A 60 -13.94 -3.99 -7.92
C GLY A 60 -13.06 -3.07 -7.07
N TRP A 61 -11.95 -2.59 -7.63
CA TRP A 61 -10.99 -1.73 -6.93
C TRP A 61 -11.63 -0.43 -6.42
N LEU A 62 -12.50 0.18 -7.22
CA LEU A 62 -13.13 1.45 -6.87
C LEU A 62 -14.14 1.23 -5.74
N GLY A 63 -14.95 0.17 -5.84
CA GLY A 63 -15.93 -0.21 -4.80
C GLY A 63 -15.29 -0.43 -3.43
N ILE A 64 -14.12 -1.08 -3.37
CA ILE A 64 -13.36 -1.26 -2.13
C ILE A 64 -12.90 0.10 -1.58
N MET A 65 -12.36 0.97 -2.43
CA MET A 65 -11.83 2.29 -2.02
C MET A 65 -12.90 3.21 -1.44
N VAL A 66 -14.09 3.20 -2.04
CA VAL A 66 -15.22 4.05 -1.63
C VAL A 66 -16.15 3.38 -0.62
N SER A 67 -15.87 2.12 -0.24
CA SER A 67 -16.61 1.40 0.78
C SER A 67 -16.67 2.18 2.10
N GLY A 68 -17.86 2.22 2.71
CA GLY A 68 -18.12 2.95 3.96
C GLY A 68 -18.14 4.48 3.83
N LYS A 69 -18.04 5.05 2.62
CA LYS A 69 -18.12 6.51 2.39
C LYS A 69 -19.51 6.91 1.90
N ILE A 70 -19.91 8.14 2.22
CA ILE A 70 -21.15 8.75 1.73
C ILE A 70 -20.91 9.22 0.29
N TYR A 71 -21.83 8.86 -0.60
CA TYR A 71 -21.81 9.27 -2.01
C TYR A 71 -22.65 10.51 -2.24
N VAL A 72 -22.13 11.47 -3.01
CA VAL A 72 -22.94 12.55 -3.55
C VAL A 72 -23.36 12.18 -4.97
N ASP A 73 -24.67 12.03 -5.17
CA ASP A 73 -25.23 11.67 -6.46
C ASP A 73 -25.74 12.91 -7.21
N PHE A 74 -25.01 13.27 -8.28
CA PHE A 74 -25.33 14.38 -9.17
C PHE A 74 -26.34 13.99 -10.26
N MET A 75 -26.67 12.71 -10.40
CA MET A 75 -27.58 12.21 -11.43
C MET A 75 -28.99 11.97 -10.89
N LYS A 76 -29.13 11.70 -9.58
CA LYS A 76 -30.44 11.55 -8.92
C LYS A 76 -31.09 12.87 -8.52
N ASN A 77 -30.30 13.90 -8.24
CA ASN A 77 -30.77 15.18 -7.72
C ASN A 77 -30.53 16.29 -8.73
N GLU A 78 -31.28 17.38 -8.63
CA GLU A 78 -30.95 18.62 -9.34
C GLU A 78 -29.54 19.09 -8.91
N PHE A 79 -28.76 19.63 -9.87
CA PHE A 79 -27.36 20.01 -9.66
C PHE A 79 -27.18 20.87 -8.40
N LYS A 80 -28.06 21.86 -8.19
CA LYS A 80 -28.00 22.76 -7.03
C LYS A 80 -28.16 22.02 -5.70
N LEU A 81 -29.03 21.01 -5.64
CA LEU A 81 -29.23 20.19 -4.45
C LEU A 81 -28.01 19.28 -4.19
N ALA A 82 -27.48 18.63 -5.23
CA ALA A 82 -26.28 17.81 -5.12
C ALA A 82 -25.06 18.63 -4.69
N TYR A 83 -24.89 19.82 -5.26
CA TYR A 83 -23.84 20.77 -4.87
C TYR A 83 -23.97 21.19 -3.40
N ASN A 84 -25.17 21.52 -2.93
CA ASN A 84 -25.38 21.86 -1.52
C ASN A 84 -25.07 20.70 -0.58
N LYS A 85 -25.39 19.46 -0.97
CA LYS A 85 -25.00 18.25 -0.22
C LYS A 85 -23.47 18.13 -0.14
N LEU A 86 -22.78 18.24 -1.29
CA LEU A 86 -21.32 18.21 -1.34
C LEU A 86 -20.68 19.29 -0.47
N LYS A 87 -21.18 20.52 -0.55
CA LYS A 87 -20.71 21.64 0.27
C LYS A 87 -20.90 21.36 1.76
N THR A 88 -22.07 20.85 2.14
CA THR A 88 -22.38 20.52 3.53
C THR A 88 -21.44 19.44 4.07
N GLU A 89 -21.15 18.40 3.29
CA GLU A 89 -20.18 17.37 3.65
C GLU A 89 -18.79 17.98 3.90
N ILE A 90 -18.30 18.82 2.98
CA ILE A 90 -17.00 19.52 3.12
C ILE A 90 -16.96 20.38 4.38
N ASP A 91 -18.01 21.18 4.62
CA ASP A 91 -18.09 22.11 5.75
C ASP A 91 -18.17 21.34 7.09
N GLN A 92 -18.91 20.23 7.14
CA GLN A 92 -18.98 19.37 8.32
C GLN A 92 -17.60 18.77 8.66
N TYR A 93 -16.86 18.30 7.66
CA TYR A 93 -15.51 17.77 7.87
C TYR A 93 -14.55 18.84 8.42
N ARG A 94 -14.59 20.05 7.88
CA ARG A 94 -13.79 21.18 8.37
C ARG A 94 -14.08 21.50 9.83
N GLN A 95 -15.36 21.52 10.22
CA GLN A 95 -15.77 21.79 11.60
C GLN A 95 -15.31 20.69 12.57
N GLN A 96 -15.38 19.41 12.17
CA GLN A 96 -14.89 18.29 12.98
C GLN A 96 -13.38 18.39 13.24
N ASN A 97 -12.60 18.77 12.23
CA ASN A 97 -11.15 18.95 12.36
C ASN A 97 -10.79 20.13 13.27
N LEU A 98 -11.54 21.24 13.21
CA LEU A 98 -11.35 22.39 14.10
C LEU A 98 -11.62 22.03 15.57
N ASN A 99 -12.72 21.32 15.83
CA ASN A 99 -13.09 20.88 17.18
C ASN A 99 -12.05 19.91 17.78
N HIS A 100 -11.47 19.02 16.96
CA HIS A 100 -10.42 18.10 17.41
C HIS A 100 -9.11 18.82 17.78
N SER A 101 -8.85 19.99 17.20
CA SER A 101 -7.68 20.83 17.51
C SER A 101 -7.84 21.58 18.84
N MET A 102 -9.07 21.99 19.20
CA MET A 102 -9.35 22.71 20.46
C MET A 102 -9.36 21.81 21.71
N VAL A 103 -9.68 20.52 21.60
CA VAL A 103 -9.74 19.59 22.75
C VAL A 103 -8.35 19.12 23.22
N LYS A 104 -7.32 19.13 22.35
CA LYS A 104 -5.95 18.73 22.72
C LYS A 104 -5.20 19.72 23.63
N SER A 105 -5.79 20.87 23.98
CA SER A 105 -5.12 21.92 24.77
C SER A 105 -5.57 22.03 26.24
N LYS A 106 -6.36 21.11 26.80
CA LYS A 106 -6.69 21.11 28.23
C LYS A 106 -6.42 19.75 28.91
N GLY A 107 -5.38 19.73 29.75
CA GLY A 107 -5.38 19.00 31.03
C GLY A 107 -4.79 17.58 31.06
N LYS A 108 -3.57 17.46 31.59
CA LYS A 108 -3.03 16.24 32.22
C LYS A 108 -3.58 16.08 33.64
N ASN A 109 -3.64 14.81 34.08
CA ASN A 109 -3.55 14.25 35.45
C ASN A 109 -4.85 13.72 36.15
N PRO A 110 -4.73 12.79 37.14
CA PRO A 110 -5.25 11.41 37.02
C PRO A 110 -6.14 10.95 38.21
N GLN A 111 -6.64 9.71 38.08
CA GLN A 111 -7.15 8.78 39.12
C GLN A 111 -8.63 8.82 39.55
N ASP A 112 -9.24 7.63 39.39
CA ASP A 112 -10.16 6.89 40.28
C ASP A 112 -11.57 7.49 40.52
N VAL A 113 -12.70 6.77 40.50
CA VAL A 113 -13.02 5.43 41.04
C VAL A 113 -14.25 4.83 40.30
N SER A 114 -14.17 3.54 39.95
CA SER A 114 -15.16 2.42 40.01
C SER A 114 -16.64 2.72 40.27
N SER A 115 -17.67 1.95 39.85
CA SER A 115 -17.85 0.55 39.42
C SER A 115 -19.37 0.36 39.14
N THR A 116 -19.87 -0.59 38.34
CA THR A 116 -20.27 -1.95 38.77
C THR A 116 -21.06 -2.58 37.59
N ILE A 117 -20.51 -3.57 36.86
CA ILE A 117 -20.65 -5.05 37.01
C ILE A 117 -22.01 -5.58 36.52
N SER A 118 -22.05 -6.46 35.51
CA SER A 118 -22.04 -7.94 35.66
C SER A 118 -21.98 -8.63 34.29
N LYS A 119 -21.50 -9.86 34.06
CA LYS A 119 -20.48 -10.77 34.60
C LYS A 119 -20.72 -12.15 33.95
N SER A 120 -19.64 -12.87 33.62
CA SER A 120 -19.45 -14.36 33.61
C SER A 120 -18.38 -14.70 32.54
N VAL A 121 -17.09 -14.99 32.78
CA VAL A 121 -16.33 -15.92 33.67
C VAL A 121 -16.54 -17.39 33.26
N GLN A 122 -15.57 -18.10 32.69
CA GLN A 122 -14.48 -18.83 33.40
C GLN A 122 -13.23 -19.12 32.51
N LYS A 123 -12.20 -19.69 33.15
CA LYS A 123 -10.73 -19.48 33.04
C LYS A 123 -9.98 -20.80 32.61
N PRO A 124 -8.66 -20.99 32.85
CA PRO A 124 -7.57 -21.13 31.86
C PRO A 124 -7.00 -22.57 31.69
N SER A 125 -6.41 -22.89 30.54
CA SER A 125 -5.43 -23.99 30.43
C SER A 125 -4.50 -23.87 29.22
N LYS A 126 -3.25 -24.27 29.43
CA LYS A 126 -2.12 -24.31 28.48
C LYS A 126 -2.29 -25.46 27.47
N SER A 127 -2.06 -25.19 26.18
CA SER A 127 -1.39 -26.11 25.23
C SER A 127 -1.41 -25.55 23.79
N THR A 128 -0.22 -25.40 23.21
CA THR A 128 0.18 -25.85 21.86
C THR A 128 -0.48 -25.23 20.60
N GLU A 129 0.38 -24.56 19.83
CA GLU A 129 0.41 -24.39 18.35
C GLU A 129 -0.72 -23.69 17.59
N ARG A 130 -0.44 -22.45 17.15
CA ARG A 130 -0.40 -22.01 15.74
C ARG A 130 0.10 -20.56 15.67
N PRO A 131 1.03 -20.19 14.76
CA PRO A 131 1.49 -18.81 14.70
C PRO A 131 0.34 -17.92 14.24
N ALA A 132 0.26 -16.75 14.86
CA ALA A 132 -0.76 -15.73 14.63
C ALA A 132 -0.94 -15.47 13.13
N ILE A 133 -2.20 -15.33 12.69
CA ILE A 133 -2.52 -14.83 11.35
C ILE A 133 -2.00 -13.39 11.30
N VAL A 134 -0.77 -13.23 10.82
CA VAL A 134 -0.18 -11.93 10.54
C VAL A 134 -0.92 -11.41 9.32
N ASN A 135 -1.79 -10.41 9.52
CA ASN A 135 -2.44 -9.70 8.41
C ASN A 135 -1.34 -9.07 7.54
N LEU A 136 -0.99 -9.75 6.45
CA LEU A 136 0.01 -9.26 5.53
C LEU A 136 -0.54 -8.04 4.78
N PRO A 137 0.23 -6.94 4.68
CA PRO A 137 -0.17 -5.80 3.86
C PRO A 137 -0.44 -6.21 2.41
N CYS A 138 -1.44 -5.59 1.78
CA CYS A 138 -1.86 -5.94 0.42
C CYS A 138 -0.81 -5.65 -0.65
N CYS A 139 0.11 -4.72 -0.40
CA CYS A 139 1.21 -4.38 -1.30
C CYS A 139 2.55 -4.79 -0.68
N ILE A 140 3.38 -5.46 -1.49
CA ILE A 140 4.71 -5.91 -1.07
C ILE A 140 5.62 -4.75 -0.61
N ILE A 141 5.46 -3.54 -1.14
CA ILE A 141 6.28 -2.36 -0.78
C ILE A 141 6.15 -2.01 0.72
N GLN A 142 5.01 -2.34 1.33
CA GLN A 142 4.74 -2.05 2.75
C GLN A 142 5.23 -3.17 3.68
N TRP A 143 5.90 -4.19 3.14
CA TRP A 143 6.36 -5.33 3.93
C TRP A 143 7.64 -4.99 4.67
N THR A 144 7.61 -5.21 5.98
CA THR A 144 8.82 -5.23 6.81
C THR A 144 9.46 -6.60 6.70
N ASN A 145 10.69 -6.74 7.20
CA ASN A 145 11.37 -8.03 7.24
C ASN A 145 10.53 -9.13 7.93
N ASN A 146 9.78 -8.80 8.98
CA ASN A 146 8.87 -9.73 9.65
C ASN A 146 7.69 -10.16 8.76
N HIS A 147 7.16 -9.26 7.92
CA HIS A 147 6.10 -9.58 6.97
C HIS A 147 6.62 -10.50 5.86
N VAL A 148 7.85 -10.25 5.38
CA VAL A 148 8.53 -11.11 4.40
C VAL A 148 8.74 -12.52 4.97
N GLN A 149 9.28 -12.64 6.18
CA GLN A 149 9.44 -13.94 6.84
C GLN A 149 8.11 -14.65 7.04
N SER A 150 7.07 -13.92 7.48
CA SER A 150 5.72 -14.46 7.65
C SER A 150 5.13 -14.98 6.33
N PHE A 151 5.40 -14.31 5.19
CA PHE A 151 5.00 -14.77 3.87
C PHE A 151 5.62 -16.11 3.51
N PHE A 152 6.94 -16.25 3.66
CA PHE A 152 7.62 -17.49 3.32
C PHE A 152 7.21 -18.66 4.22
N LEU A 153 7.01 -18.40 5.53
CA LEU A 153 6.49 -19.40 6.47
C LEU A 153 5.04 -19.82 6.15
N THR A 154 4.19 -18.88 5.73
CA THR A 154 2.78 -19.16 5.41
C THR A 154 2.61 -19.91 4.09
N ASN A 155 3.54 -19.74 3.15
CA ASN A 155 3.48 -20.39 1.84
C ASN A 155 4.33 -21.68 1.76
N GLU A 156 4.79 -22.22 2.90
CA GLU A 156 5.62 -23.44 2.96
C GLU A 156 6.92 -23.33 2.12
N LEU A 157 7.47 -22.11 2.01
CA LEU A 157 8.73 -21.80 1.31
C LEU A 157 9.89 -21.59 2.30
N ASP A 158 9.73 -22.12 3.51
CA ASP A 158 10.57 -21.95 4.70
C ASP A 158 11.93 -22.63 4.59
N ASN A 159 12.01 -23.76 3.89
CA ASN A 159 13.21 -24.61 3.93
C ASN A 159 14.32 -24.19 2.95
N THR A 160 14.04 -23.35 1.94
CA THR A 160 15.01 -23.00 0.88
C THR A 160 15.06 -21.50 0.61
N MET A 161 13.92 -20.88 0.28
CA MET A 161 13.86 -19.47 -0.13
C MET A 161 13.91 -18.48 1.06
N LEU A 162 13.39 -18.87 2.22
CA LEU A 162 13.45 -18.06 3.43
C LEU A 162 14.89 -17.78 3.89
N LEU A 163 15.83 -18.70 3.68
CA LEU A 163 17.23 -18.55 4.06
C LEU A 163 17.92 -17.41 3.31
N LEU A 164 17.66 -17.30 1.99
CA LEU A 164 18.15 -16.18 1.18
C LEU A 164 17.47 -14.85 1.53
N CYS A 165 16.20 -14.91 1.92
CA CYS A 165 15.36 -13.73 2.11
C CYS A 165 15.27 -13.26 3.56
N LEU A 166 16.07 -13.82 4.47
CA LEU A 166 15.91 -13.66 5.92
C LEU A 166 16.03 -12.20 6.39
N ARG A 167 16.77 -11.37 5.65
CA ARG A 167 16.99 -9.94 5.92
C ARG A 167 16.33 -9.00 4.90
N LEU A 168 15.58 -9.53 3.94
CA LEU A 168 14.96 -8.69 2.91
C LEU A 168 13.72 -7.98 3.46
N ASP A 169 13.53 -6.74 3.03
CA ASP A 169 12.27 -6.02 3.17
C ASP A 169 11.44 -6.15 1.87
N GLY A 170 10.23 -5.61 1.90
CA GLY A 170 9.30 -5.66 0.78
C GLY A 170 9.82 -5.04 -0.52
N CYS A 171 10.61 -3.98 -0.41
CA CYS A 171 11.21 -3.29 -1.56
C CYS A 171 12.28 -4.16 -2.22
N CYS A 172 13.19 -4.75 -1.43
CA CYS A 172 14.21 -5.64 -1.95
C CYS A 172 13.59 -6.91 -2.55
N LEU A 173 12.53 -7.42 -1.93
CA LEU A 173 11.82 -8.61 -2.42
C LEU A 173 11.09 -8.34 -3.75
N LEU A 174 10.52 -7.13 -3.92
CA LEU A 174 9.97 -6.68 -5.20
C LEU A 174 11.06 -6.58 -6.28
N GLN A 175 12.20 -5.98 -5.96
CA GLN A 175 13.32 -5.88 -6.90
C GLN A 175 13.85 -7.26 -7.30
N LEU A 176 13.96 -8.20 -6.36
CA LEU A 176 14.32 -9.59 -6.64
C LEU A 176 13.31 -10.23 -7.61
N TYR A 177 12.01 -10.02 -7.38
CA TYR A 177 10.98 -10.51 -8.29
C TYR A 177 11.08 -9.91 -9.70
N GLU A 178 11.32 -8.61 -9.81
CA GLU A 178 11.53 -7.94 -11.11
C GLU A 178 12.73 -8.53 -11.85
N MET A 179 13.85 -8.73 -11.16
CA MET A 179 15.04 -9.38 -11.73
C MET A 179 14.73 -10.81 -12.22
N CYS A 180 13.97 -11.59 -11.43
CA CYS A 180 13.52 -12.92 -11.83
C CYS A 180 12.63 -12.89 -13.08
N MET A 181 11.79 -11.86 -13.25
CA MET A 181 10.94 -11.72 -14.43
C MET A 181 11.73 -11.29 -15.68
N MET A 182 12.80 -10.51 -15.53
CA MET A 182 13.66 -10.09 -16.64
C MET A 182 14.47 -11.23 -17.23
N ASN A 183 15.06 -12.09 -16.39
CA ASN A 183 15.81 -13.26 -16.85
C ASN A 183 15.65 -14.45 -15.89
N ARG A 184 14.58 -15.21 -16.11
CA ARG A 184 14.11 -16.29 -15.24
C ARG A 184 15.14 -17.41 -15.04
N GLU A 185 15.82 -17.78 -16.13
CA GLU A 185 16.78 -18.89 -16.14
C GLU A 185 18.09 -18.50 -15.47
N SER A 186 18.65 -17.33 -15.82
CA SER A 186 19.88 -16.83 -15.21
C SER A 186 19.71 -16.58 -13.72
N MET A 187 18.56 -16.03 -13.30
CA MET A 187 18.28 -15.78 -11.89
C MET A 187 18.10 -17.06 -11.09
N TYR A 188 17.39 -18.05 -11.62
CA TYR A 188 17.27 -19.35 -10.97
C TYR A 188 18.64 -20.02 -10.76
N GLN A 189 19.52 -20.00 -11.77
CA GLN A 189 20.87 -20.56 -11.64
C GLN A 189 21.72 -19.80 -10.61
N SER A 190 21.60 -18.46 -10.57
CA SER A 190 22.33 -17.62 -9.61
C SER A 190 21.88 -17.89 -8.17
N LEU A 191 20.56 -17.92 -7.93
CA LEU A 191 20.00 -18.23 -6.61
C LEU A 191 20.31 -19.66 -6.16
N LYS A 192 20.29 -20.62 -7.10
CA LYS A 192 20.67 -22.01 -6.83
C LYS A 192 22.15 -22.13 -6.47
N ALA A 193 23.04 -21.39 -7.15
CA ALA A 193 24.47 -21.39 -6.85
C ALA A 193 24.77 -20.76 -5.48
N GLU A 194 24.13 -19.63 -5.15
CA GLU A 194 24.28 -18.96 -3.85
C GLU A 194 23.77 -19.82 -2.68
N LEU A 195 22.66 -20.55 -2.87
CA LEU A 195 22.17 -21.52 -1.88
C LEU A 195 23.11 -22.71 -1.69
N ALA A 196 23.70 -23.21 -2.77
CA ALA A 196 24.64 -24.33 -2.72
C ALA A 196 25.95 -23.94 -2.00
N ASP A 197 26.41 -22.70 -2.20
CA ASP A 197 27.65 -22.17 -1.63
C ASP A 197 27.50 -21.77 -0.16
N VAL A 198 26.43 -21.06 0.19
CA VAL A 198 26.24 -20.48 1.54
C VAL A 198 25.55 -21.45 2.50
N HIS A 199 24.61 -22.26 2.02
CA HIS A 199 23.73 -23.06 2.87
C HIS A 199 23.81 -24.58 2.59
N HIS A 200 24.58 -25.02 1.59
CA HIS A 200 24.67 -26.42 1.15
C HIS A 200 23.31 -27.07 0.85
N THR A 201 22.31 -26.26 0.51
CA THR A 201 20.97 -26.71 0.13
C THR A 201 20.75 -26.53 -1.36
N THR A 202 19.87 -27.35 -1.94
CA THR A 202 19.48 -27.21 -3.34
C THR A 202 18.17 -26.44 -3.42
N LEU A 203 18.03 -25.56 -4.40
CA LEU A 203 16.76 -24.88 -4.70
C LEU A 203 15.94 -25.74 -5.67
N PRO A 204 14.83 -26.38 -5.23
CA PRO A 204 13.93 -27.07 -6.14
C PRO A 204 13.27 -26.08 -7.07
N ILE A 205 13.09 -26.48 -8.33
CA ILE A 205 12.38 -25.65 -9.30
C ILE A 205 10.92 -25.41 -8.90
N SER A 206 10.31 -26.34 -8.17
CA SER A 206 8.97 -26.21 -7.59
C SER A 206 8.86 -25.01 -6.65
N ASP A 207 9.85 -24.83 -5.79
CA ASP A 207 9.84 -23.80 -4.75
C ASP A 207 10.05 -22.44 -5.38
N TYR A 208 10.96 -22.35 -6.35
CA TYR A 208 11.17 -21.14 -7.14
C TYR A 208 9.91 -20.71 -7.90
N LEU A 209 9.23 -21.65 -8.57
CA LEU A 209 7.99 -21.34 -9.29
C LEU A 209 6.83 -20.98 -8.35
N THR A 210 6.75 -21.65 -7.19
CA THR A 210 5.76 -21.36 -6.16
C THR A 210 5.98 -19.97 -5.58
N PHE A 211 7.23 -19.60 -5.29
CA PHE A 211 7.61 -18.24 -4.92
C PHE A 211 7.11 -17.21 -5.94
N LEU A 212 7.45 -17.38 -7.22
CA LEU A 212 7.04 -16.44 -8.28
C LEU A 212 5.52 -16.34 -8.44
N HIS A 213 4.80 -17.45 -8.25
CA HIS A 213 3.34 -17.45 -8.31
C HIS A 213 2.71 -16.71 -7.13
N GLN A 214 3.20 -16.95 -5.91
CA GLN A 214 2.62 -16.38 -4.69
C GLN A 214 2.92 -14.90 -4.56
N ILE A 215 4.15 -14.48 -4.85
CA ILE A 215 4.57 -13.08 -4.74
C ILE A 215 3.85 -12.18 -5.75
N LYS A 216 3.52 -12.71 -6.94
CA LYS A 216 2.80 -11.98 -8.00
C LYS A 216 1.48 -11.35 -7.52
N ARG A 217 0.84 -11.93 -6.51
CA ARG A 217 -0.42 -11.42 -5.93
C ARG A 217 -0.25 -10.10 -5.17
N TYR A 218 0.97 -9.81 -4.73
CA TYR A 218 1.32 -8.65 -3.91
C TYR A 218 2.18 -7.62 -4.65
N VAL A 219 2.66 -7.98 -5.84
CA VAL A 219 3.44 -7.11 -6.72
C VAL A 219 2.50 -6.10 -7.40
N PRO A 220 2.76 -4.79 -7.30
CA PRO A 220 1.97 -3.78 -7.99
C PRO A 220 2.08 -3.96 -9.51
N LEU A 221 0.96 -3.81 -10.22
CA LEU A 221 0.86 -4.01 -11.68
C LEU A 221 1.57 -2.92 -12.52
N THR A 222 2.26 -1.98 -11.88
CA THR A 222 3.02 -0.91 -12.52
C THR A 222 4.49 -0.98 -12.09
N PRO A 223 5.47 -0.88 -13.01
CA PRO A 223 6.87 -0.92 -12.65
C PRO A 223 7.21 0.27 -11.76
N VAL A 224 7.68 -0.02 -10.56
CA VAL A 224 8.16 0.99 -9.62
C VAL A 224 9.52 1.44 -10.13
N VAL A 225 9.61 2.66 -10.65
CA VAL A 225 10.90 3.28 -10.97
C VAL A 225 11.65 3.49 -9.67
N THR A 226 12.50 2.53 -9.33
CA THR A 226 13.50 2.66 -8.28
C THR A 226 14.47 3.76 -8.70
N LYS A 227 14.46 4.89 -7.98
CA LYS A 227 15.45 5.95 -8.12
C LYS A 227 16.81 5.37 -7.70
N THR A 228 17.62 4.94 -8.67
CA THR A 228 19.05 4.73 -8.46
C THR A 228 19.71 6.10 -8.32
N ASN A 229 20.00 6.49 -7.08
CA ASN A 229 21.01 7.50 -6.79
C ASN A 229 22.37 6.95 -7.25
N GLN A 230 22.75 7.22 -8.50
CA GLN A 230 24.15 7.26 -8.89
C GLN A 230 24.58 8.72 -8.93
N SER A 231 25.43 9.06 -7.96
CA SER A 231 26.19 10.31 -7.94
C SER A 231 27.01 10.44 -9.24
N PRO A 232 26.97 11.58 -9.94
CA PRO A 232 27.90 11.82 -11.03
C PRO A 232 29.29 12.08 -10.44
N PHE A 233 30.26 11.23 -10.81
CA PHE A 233 31.67 11.51 -10.64
C PHE A 233 32.01 12.90 -11.21
N PRO A 234 32.89 13.69 -10.57
CA PRO A 234 33.33 14.97 -11.12
C PRO A 234 34.24 14.74 -12.34
N PRO A 235 34.23 15.66 -13.33
CA PRO A 235 35.09 15.55 -14.50
C PRO A 235 36.56 15.75 -14.11
N SER A 236 37.39 14.78 -14.48
CA SER A 236 38.84 14.85 -14.39
C SER A 236 39.36 16.00 -15.25
N THR A 237 39.95 16.99 -14.58
CA THR A 237 40.66 18.11 -15.20
C THR A 237 42.15 17.77 -15.22
N VAL A 238 42.69 17.69 -16.45
CA VAL A 238 44.07 18.02 -16.86
C VAL A 238 45.21 17.08 -16.42
N CYS A 239 45.83 16.43 -17.42
CA CYS A 239 47.27 16.22 -17.45
C CYS A 239 47.76 16.44 -18.89
N ASN A 240 48.17 17.68 -19.18
CA ASN A 240 49.06 17.98 -20.31
C ASN A 240 50.48 17.68 -19.86
N LEU A 241 51.14 16.72 -20.50
CA LEU A 241 52.59 16.53 -20.47
C LEU A 241 53.02 15.67 -21.67
N MET A 242 53.29 16.36 -22.78
CA MET A 242 54.37 16.18 -23.76
C MET A 242 53.96 16.75 -25.12
#